data_AF-A0A2E9TVK9-F1
#
_entry.id   AF-A0A2E9TVK9-F1
#
_cell.length_a   1.000
_cell.length_b   1.000
_cell.length_c   1.000
_cell.angle_alpha   90.00
_cell.angle_beta   90.00
_cell.angle_gamma   90.00
#
_symmetry.space_group_name_H-M   'P 1'
#
loop_
_entity.id
_entity.type
_entity.pdbx_description
1 polymer ?
#
loop_
_entity_poly.entity_id
_entity_poly.type
_entity_poly.pdbx_seq_one_letter_code
_entity_poly.pdbx_strand_id
1 'polypeptide(L)'
;DSSSLIEVAGTQGAGPGGGPIRVPQNTPGVPLNIVYGASVANGVLTGLEAAFATNPLLAPVAPFKDALMGFFRGDQAALGLGTPYAGPSLSDPSGYTGQLYPYALTDALGGGFPKRFESQLWGQSKSKIVEVNSFEIGYSGIIGEKLKVGIDLFTYNRKGFTSTTNIGPTFGAVNVDFPGDLSQSVSADVLSSAALRNVVTAGATPGVTAAVTQKVDEGYAQVAAGAGVDISVVNNGLIPGYAPRDVAIAAGVADQLPGIVNAAMGGLAQAAAGAFTTAGEGFAQAAGVSNGFQPIFGAIEAPSAPDNDQWLNTGFGYRNYADATRRHWGADIDLQYYVNTKLSYYANLSWVNRNWWAVGDDDLPFATGLDSPMHKYRAGLDYIAGLDKGIRFNLSYQHDSAFNSDSALYGGEVQEKNLFDMNIGYQFDNGLRIDISGTNIFDNKYRAFQGMPVIGRRMIAKATYTF
;
A
#
# COMPACT_ATOMS: atom_id res chain seq x y z
N ASP A 1 0.41 7.11 24.03
CA ASP A 1 1.49 6.27 24.54
C ASP A 1 2.61 6.31 23.53
N SER A 2 3.74 6.95 23.87
CA SER A 2 4.89 7.14 22.97
C SER A 2 5.77 5.88 22.84
N SER A 3 5.21 4.72 23.18
CA SER A 3 5.91 3.45 23.41
C SER A 3 5.95 2.53 22.18
N SER A 4 5.15 2.80 21.15
CA SER A 4 5.06 1.89 20.00
C SER A 4 6.01 2.33 18.88
N LEU A 5 6.82 1.39 18.42
CA LEU A 5 7.83 1.62 17.39
C LEU A 5 7.28 1.19 16.03
N ILE A 6 7.60 1.95 15.00
CA ILE A 6 7.42 1.55 13.61
C ILE A 6 8.56 0.60 13.27
N GLU A 7 8.21 -0.63 12.90
CA GLU A 7 9.15 -1.53 12.26
C GLU A 7 9.32 -1.15 10.79
N VAL A 8 10.55 -0.88 10.39
CA VAL A 8 10.88 -0.43 9.03
C VAL A 8 10.92 -1.63 8.10
N ALA A 9 10.20 -1.53 6.98
CA ALA A 9 10.05 -2.59 6.00
C ALA A 9 11.39 -2.96 5.34
N GLY A 10 11.58 -4.26 5.06
CA GLY A 10 12.69 -4.75 4.24
C GLY A 10 14.07 -4.66 4.89
N THR A 11 14.14 -4.53 6.23
CA THR A 11 15.43 -4.34 6.92
C THR A 11 16.16 -5.64 7.26
N GLN A 12 15.47 -6.79 7.30
CA GLN A 12 16.05 -8.14 7.32
C GLN A 12 17.31 -8.30 8.20
N GLY A 13 17.23 -7.82 9.45
CA GLY A 13 18.35 -7.93 10.40
C GLY A 13 19.40 -6.82 10.36
N ALA A 14 19.16 -5.74 9.61
CA ALA A 14 20.05 -4.56 9.57
C ALA A 14 19.98 -3.68 10.83
N GLY A 15 19.11 -4.00 11.79
CA GLY A 15 18.97 -3.30 13.06
C GLY A 15 19.86 -3.83 14.18
N PRO A 16 19.77 -3.23 15.38
CA PRO A 16 20.55 -3.65 16.55
C PRO A 16 20.37 -5.14 16.88
N GLY A 17 21.48 -5.84 17.12
CA GLY A 17 21.46 -7.26 17.48
C GLY A 17 21.05 -8.22 16.35
N GLY A 18 21.05 -7.76 15.09
CA GLY A 18 20.59 -8.55 13.95
C GLY A 18 19.07 -8.60 13.81
N GLY A 19 18.35 -7.70 14.50
CA GLY A 19 16.90 -7.53 14.42
C GLY A 19 16.47 -6.49 13.38
N PRO A 20 15.16 -6.22 13.26
CA PRO A 20 14.66 -5.18 12.37
C PRO A 20 15.04 -3.77 12.84
N ILE A 21 15.11 -2.81 11.92
CA ILE A 21 15.24 -1.39 12.30
C ILE A 21 13.88 -0.91 12.77
N ARG A 22 13.86 -0.26 13.94
CA ARG A 22 12.65 0.29 14.54
C ARG A 22 12.83 1.78 14.83
N VAL A 23 11.84 2.59 14.47
CA VAL A 23 11.85 4.04 14.68
C VAL A 23 10.62 4.50 15.48
N PRO A 24 10.72 5.57 16.28
CA PRO A 24 9.56 6.13 16.96
C PRO A 24 8.45 6.57 16.00
N GLN A 25 7.19 6.49 16.41
CA GLN A 25 6.06 6.98 15.59
C GLN A 25 6.10 8.46 15.25
N ASN A 26 6.74 9.26 16.10
CA ASN A 26 6.89 10.69 15.92
C ASN A 26 8.16 11.06 15.14
N THR A 27 8.83 10.10 14.50
CA THR A 27 9.93 10.39 13.58
C THR A 27 9.44 11.37 12.50
N PRO A 28 10.12 12.51 12.29
CA PRO A 28 9.64 13.59 11.40
C PRO A 28 9.38 13.17 9.95
N GLY A 29 10.16 12.23 9.44
CA GLY A 29 10.11 11.71 8.07
C GLY A 29 10.89 10.41 7.96
N VAL A 30 11.25 10.00 6.75
CA VAL A 30 12.11 8.83 6.55
C VAL A 30 13.55 9.19 6.92
N PRO A 31 14.19 8.50 7.88
CA PRO A 31 15.57 8.78 8.27
C PRO A 31 16.54 8.50 7.10
N LEU A 32 17.30 9.51 6.68
CA LEU A 32 18.24 9.38 5.56
C LEU A 32 19.45 8.50 5.89
N ASN A 33 19.78 8.30 7.17
CA ASN A 33 20.82 7.35 7.57
C ASN A 33 20.44 5.88 7.25
N ILE A 34 19.15 5.53 7.28
CA ILE A 34 18.65 4.22 6.83
C ILE A 34 18.83 4.09 5.31
N VAL A 35 18.47 5.14 4.56
CA VAL A 35 18.61 5.19 3.09
C VAL A 35 20.08 5.13 2.68
N TYR A 36 20.95 5.85 3.40
CA TYR A 36 22.40 5.79 3.23
C TYR A 36 22.94 4.38 3.46
N GLY A 37 22.58 3.73 4.58
CA GLY A 37 23.01 2.37 4.88
C GLY A 37 22.60 1.37 3.79
N ALA A 38 21.36 1.46 3.31
CA ALA A 38 20.88 0.65 2.19
C ALA A 38 21.66 0.95 0.88
N SER A 39 21.99 2.22 0.62
CA SER A 39 22.77 2.62 -0.56
C SER A 39 24.21 2.08 -0.52
N VAL A 40 24.85 2.11 0.66
CA VAL A 40 26.20 1.55 0.88
C VAL A 40 26.19 0.05 0.70
N ALA A 41 25.19 -0.65 1.25
CA ALA A 41 25.04 -2.10 1.06
C ALA A 41 24.86 -2.48 -0.43
N ASN A 42 24.28 -1.58 -1.23
CA ASN A 42 24.12 -1.74 -2.68
C ASN A 42 25.31 -1.22 -3.51
N GLY A 43 26.45 -0.94 -2.88
CA GLY A 43 27.71 -0.69 -3.59
C GLY A 43 27.89 0.72 -4.14
N VAL A 44 27.17 1.72 -3.64
CA VAL A 44 27.31 3.14 -4.07
C VAL A 44 28.75 3.65 -4.00
N LEU A 45 29.54 3.17 -3.04
CA LEU A 45 30.93 3.60 -2.83
C LEU A 45 31.83 3.26 -4.02
N THR A 46 31.56 2.18 -4.75
CA THR A 46 32.30 1.82 -5.97
C THR A 46 32.13 2.88 -7.06
N GLY A 47 30.92 3.44 -7.19
CA GLY A 47 30.64 4.53 -8.12
C GLY A 47 31.35 5.83 -7.71
N LEU A 48 31.34 6.15 -6.42
CA LEU A 48 32.07 7.31 -5.88
C LEU A 48 33.58 7.19 -6.10
N GLU A 49 34.14 6.00 -5.93
CA GLU A 49 35.55 5.73 -6.18
C GLU A 49 35.96 5.97 -7.63
N ALA A 50 35.08 5.69 -8.59
CA ALA A 50 35.34 5.93 -10.01
C ALA A 50 35.41 7.43 -10.34
N ALA A 51 34.80 8.30 -9.51
CA ALA A 51 34.85 9.75 -9.71
C ALA A 51 36.27 10.33 -9.58
N PHE A 52 37.16 9.68 -8.82
CA PHE A 52 38.56 10.11 -8.70
C PHE A 52 39.34 10.04 -10.02
N ALA A 53 38.92 9.19 -10.95
CA ALA A 53 39.55 9.06 -12.27
C ALA A 53 38.96 10.02 -13.31
N THR A 54 37.78 10.58 -13.06
CA THR A 54 36.98 11.29 -14.06
C THR A 54 36.70 12.76 -13.72
N ASN A 55 36.71 13.14 -12.43
CA ASN A 55 36.47 14.51 -11.99
C ASN A 55 37.78 15.32 -11.98
N PRO A 56 37.92 16.35 -12.83
CA PRO A 56 39.13 17.18 -12.90
C PRO A 56 39.46 17.89 -11.58
N LEU A 57 38.45 18.21 -10.76
CA LEU A 57 38.65 18.85 -9.46
C LEU A 57 39.30 17.92 -8.43
N LEU A 58 39.21 16.60 -8.65
CA LEU A 58 39.85 15.59 -7.80
C LEU A 58 41.27 15.23 -8.26
N ALA A 59 41.70 15.65 -9.45
CA ALA A 59 43.02 15.31 -9.99
C ALA A 59 44.20 15.62 -9.04
N PRO A 60 44.24 16.76 -8.31
CA PRO A 60 45.32 17.07 -7.38
C PRO A 60 45.41 16.10 -6.18
N VAL A 61 44.31 15.41 -5.86
CA VAL A 61 44.21 14.50 -4.70
C VAL A 61 43.93 13.05 -5.08
N ALA A 62 43.88 12.73 -6.37
CA ALA A 62 43.63 11.38 -6.87
C ALA A 62 44.59 10.30 -6.30
N PRO A 63 45.90 10.57 -6.09
CA PRO A 63 46.80 9.61 -5.45
C PRO A 63 46.43 9.24 -4.01
N PHE A 64 45.61 10.07 -3.35
CA PHE A 64 45.15 9.87 -1.97
C PHE A 64 43.71 9.35 -1.89
N LYS A 65 43.18 8.81 -2.99
CA LYS A 65 41.84 8.21 -3.07
C LYS A 65 41.51 7.35 -1.86
N ASP A 66 42.37 6.40 -1.51
CA ASP A 66 42.08 5.46 -0.40
C ASP A 66 42.04 6.16 0.97
N ALA A 67 42.87 7.19 1.17
CA ALA A 67 42.83 8.02 2.37
C ALA A 67 41.52 8.80 2.48
N LEU A 68 41.01 9.34 1.36
CA LEU A 68 39.78 10.12 1.29
C LEU A 68 38.53 9.24 1.41
N MET A 69 38.53 8.07 0.78
CA MET A 69 37.46 7.08 0.93
C MET A 69 37.34 6.53 2.36
N GLY A 70 38.38 6.72 3.18
CA GLY A 70 38.34 6.41 4.62
C GLY A 70 37.23 7.11 5.38
N PHE A 71 36.72 8.25 4.90
CA PHE A 71 35.52 8.87 5.49
C PHE A 71 34.29 7.95 5.42
N PHE A 72 34.07 7.29 4.29
CA PHE A 72 32.92 6.40 4.11
C PHE A 72 33.18 5.01 4.68
N ARG A 73 34.42 4.51 4.57
CA ARG A 73 34.80 3.14 4.96
C ARG A 73 35.20 3.01 6.43
N GLY A 74 35.70 4.07 7.06
CA GLY A 74 36.24 4.04 8.42
C GLY A 74 37.56 3.26 8.56
N ASP A 75 38.29 3.03 7.47
CA ASP A 75 39.50 2.19 7.43
C ASP A 75 40.81 2.99 7.62
N GLN A 76 40.73 4.28 7.95
CA GLN A 76 41.89 5.19 8.02
C GLN A 76 42.02 5.88 9.39
N ALA A 77 42.14 5.09 10.46
CA ALA A 77 42.19 5.60 11.84
C ALA A 77 43.34 6.61 12.10
N ALA A 78 44.50 6.40 11.47
CA ALA A 78 45.64 7.31 11.58
C ALA A 78 45.38 8.72 11.03
N LEU A 79 44.35 8.85 10.18
CA LEU A 79 43.95 10.12 9.56
C LEU A 79 42.73 10.75 10.25
N GLY A 80 42.30 10.22 11.40
CA GLY A 80 41.05 10.62 12.06
C GLY A 80 39.79 10.13 11.36
N LEU A 81 39.92 9.16 10.45
CA LEU A 81 38.86 8.55 9.64
C LEU A 81 38.72 7.06 9.98
N GLY A 82 38.76 6.73 11.29
CA GLY A 82 38.67 5.36 11.81
C GLY A 82 37.25 4.90 12.15
N THR A 83 36.25 5.75 11.87
CA THR A 83 34.84 5.44 12.07
C THR A 83 34.13 5.74 10.77
N PRO A 84 33.42 4.77 10.17
CA PRO A 84 32.72 5.00 8.91
C PRO A 84 31.63 6.04 9.13
N TYR A 85 31.48 6.94 8.16
CA TYR A 85 30.34 7.83 8.10
C TYR A 85 29.04 7.01 8.09
N ALA A 86 28.17 7.28 9.06
CA ALA A 86 26.93 6.52 9.31
C ALA A 86 25.72 7.09 8.56
N GLY A 87 25.92 8.08 7.69
CA GLY A 87 24.86 8.82 7.00
C GLY A 87 24.47 10.12 7.73
N PRO A 88 23.52 10.88 7.16
CA PRO A 88 23.10 12.17 7.70
C PRO A 88 22.63 12.11 9.15
N SER A 89 22.99 13.12 9.94
CA SER A 89 22.63 13.18 11.35
C SER A 89 21.12 13.35 11.56
N LEU A 90 20.54 12.53 12.43
CA LEU A 90 19.13 12.62 12.83
C LEU A 90 18.84 13.74 13.85
N SER A 91 19.87 14.46 14.30
CA SER A 91 19.70 15.65 15.14
C SER A 91 19.30 16.90 14.35
N ASP A 92 19.41 16.86 13.02
CA ASP A 92 19.08 17.96 12.11
C ASP A 92 17.82 17.59 11.29
N PRO A 93 16.90 18.53 11.04
CA PRO A 93 15.84 18.35 10.05
C PRO A 93 16.32 17.81 8.68
N SER A 94 17.54 18.15 8.24
CA SER A 94 18.13 17.63 6.99
C SER A 94 18.50 16.15 7.03
N GLY A 95 18.40 15.50 8.20
CA GLY A 95 18.57 14.06 8.37
C GLY A 95 17.36 13.23 7.92
N TYR A 96 16.30 13.87 7.44
CA TYR A 96 15.04 13.23 7.08
C TYR A 96 14.59 13.67 5.68
N THR A 97 13.78 12.84 5.04
CA THR A 97 13.02 13.20 3.83
C THR A 97 11.53 12.95 4.02
N GLY A 98 10.69 13.82 3.44
CA GLY A 98 9.24 13.74 3.51
C GLY A 98 8.66 13.69 4.92
N GLN A 99 7.46 13.13 5.03
CA GLN A 99 6.71 12.99 6.28
C GLN A 99 6.05 11.61 6.37
N LEU A 100 6.10 10.98 7.55
CA LEU A 100 5.46 9.68 7.76
C LEU A 100 3.92 9.83 7.77
N TYR A 101 3.25 8.98 6.99
CA TYR A 101 1.81 9.01 6.80
C TYR A 101 1.19 7.67 7.24
N PRO A 102 0.53 7.62 8.42
CA PRO A 102 -0.12 6.40 8.88
C PRO A 102 -1.44 6.19 8.12
N TYR A 103 -1.69 4.98 7.64
CA TYR A 103 -2.91 4.58 6.94
C TYR A 103 -3.25 3.10 7.18
N ALA A 104 -4.47 2.68 6.86
CA ALA A 104 -4.83 1.26 6.83
C ALA A 104 -4.44 0.65 5.48
N LEU A 105 -3.62 -0.40 5.46
CA LEU A 105 -3.19 -1.04 4.20
C LEU A 105 -4.37 -1.46 3.31
N THR A 106 -5.50 -1.87 3.93
CA THR A 106 -6.76 -2.18 3.23
C THR A 106 -7.34 -1.01 2.43
N ASP A 107 -7.16 0.23 2.88
CA ASP A 107 -7.63 1.41 2.14
C ASP A 107 -6.83 1.62 0.84
N ALA A 108 -5.54 1.25 0.83
CA ALA A 108 -4.71 1.34 -0.37
C ALA A 108 -5.04 0.26 -1.42
N LEU A 109 -5.66 -0.86 -1.01
CA LEU A 109 -6.09 -1.91 -1.94
C LEU A 109 -7.34 -1.51 -2.74
N GLY A 110 -8.14 -0.56 -2.24
CA GLY A 110 -9.37 -0.09 -2.89
C GLY A 110 -9.16 0.86 -4.08
N GLY A 111 -7.91 1.22 -4.38
CA GLY A 111 -7.56 2.22 -5.40
C GLY A 111 -7.67 3.66 -4.89
N GLY A 112 -6.75 4.52 -5.32
CA GLY A 112 -6.65 5.90 -4.86
C GLY A 112 -5.67 6.10 -3.70
N PHE A 113 -5.51 7.36 -3.25
CA PHE A 113 -4.63 7.69 -2.14
C PHE A 113 -5.28 7.30 -0.80
N PRO A 114 -4.58 6.56 0.08
CA PRO A 114 -5.19 6.02 1.29
C PRO A 114 -5.55 7.13 2.29
N LYS A 115 -6.63 6.92 3.05
CA LYS A 115 -7.03 7.82 4.13
C LYS A 115 -6.10 7.66 5.34
N ARG A 116 -5.95 8.75 6.10
CA ARG A 116 -5.11 8.74 7.30
C ARG A 116 -5.72 7.80 8.34
N PHE A 117 -4.89 6.97 8.95
CA PHE A 117 -5.31 6.06 10.02
C PHE A 117 -5.74 6.87 11.25
N GLU A 118 -6.93 6.59 11.77
CA GLU A 118 -7.41 7.18 13.00
C GLU A 118 -6.87 6.42 14.21
N SER A 119 -6.10 7.09 15.07
CA SER A 119 -5.43 6.44 16.22
C SER A 119 -6.40 5.80 17.22
N GLN A 120 -7.66 6.24 17.26
CA GLN A 120 -8.72 5.64 18.08
C GLN A 120 -9.08 4.21 17.63
N LEU A 121 -8.72 3.85 16.40
CA LEU A 121 -9.02 2.56 15.79
C LEU A 121 -7.94 1.51 16.03
N TRP A 122 -6.94 1.83 16.85
CA TRP A 122 -5.84 0.95 17.14
C TRP A 122 -6.24 -0.18 18.09
N GLY A 123 -5.82 -1.39 17.74
CA GLY A 123 -6.08 -2.63 18.44
C GLY A 123 -7.35 -3.31 17.93
N GLN A 124 -7.60 -4.51 18.46
CA GLN A 124 -8.85 -5.20 18.22
C GLN A 124 -9.90 -4.75 19.23
N SER A 125 -11.11 -4.48 18.75
CA SER A 125 -12.26 -4.29 19.63
C SER A 125 -12.66 -5.65 20.23
N LYS A 126 -13.04 -5.69 21.51
CA LYS A 126 -13.63 -6.91 22.10
C LYS A 126 -14.86 -7.33 21.31
N SER A 127 -14.97 -8.62 20.98
CA SER A 127 -16.16 -9.18 20.35
C SER A 127 -17.39 -8.87 21.17
N LYS A 128 -18.45 -8.40 20.51
CA LYS A 128 -19.78 -8.24 21.12
C LYS A 128 -20.77 -9.17 20.41
N ILE A 129 -21.81 -9.55 21.14
CA ILE A 129 -22.89 -10.38 20.61
C ILE A 129 -23.64 -9.58 19.54
N VAL A 130 -23.95 -10.25 18.42
CA VAL A 130 -24.91 -9.74 17.44
C VAL A 130 -26.31 -10.10 17.93
N GLU A 131 -27.17 -9.11 18.05
CA GLU A 131 -28.55 -9.28 18.47
C GLU A 131 -29.47 -9.22 17.26
N VAL A 132 -30.38 -10.18 17.17
CA VAL A 132 -31.47 -10.17 16.20
C VAL A 132 -32.76 -10.16 16.99
N ASN A 133 -33.58 -9.14 16.75
CA ASN A 133 -34.91 -9.04 17.30
C ASN A 133 -35.91 -8.97 16.15
N SER A 134 -36.88 -9.88 16.15
CA SER A 134 -37.95 -9.94 15.18
C SER A 134 -39.29 -10.11 15.89
N PHE A 135 -40.29 -9.39 15.39
CA PHE A 135 -41.67 -9.57 15.77
C PHE A 135 -42.48 -9.89 14.52
N GLU A 136 -43.32 -10.92 14.60
CA GLU A 136 -44.19 -11.35 13.52
C GLU A 136 -45.60 -11.54 14.05
N ILE A 137 -46.58 -11.05 13.30
CA ILE A 137 -48.00 -11.26 13.56
C ILE A 137 -48.69 -11.64 12.27
N GLY A 138 -49.53 -12.66 12.34
CA GLY A 138 -50.20 -13.17 11.15
C GLY A 138 -51.57 -13.75 11.38
N TYR A 139 -52.24 -14.02 10.27
CA TYR A 139 -53.53 -14.69 10.18
C TYR A 139 -53.44 -15.83 9.19
N SER A 140 -54.01 -16.98 9.54
CA SER A 140 -54.24 -18.09 8.61
C SER A 140 -55.66 -18.61 8.77
N GLY A 141 -56.38 -18.73 7.66
CA GLY A 141 -57.74 -19.25 7.71
C GLY A 141 -58.38 -19.38 6.33
N ILE A 142 -59.65 -19.75 6.34
CA ILE A 142 -60.49 -19.87 5.15
C ILE A 142 -61.60 -18.83 5.25
N ILE A 143 -61.72 -18.00 4.21
CA ILE A 143 -62.81 -17.05 4.04
C ILE A 143 -63.89 -17.71 3.18
N GLY A 144 -65.09 -17.87 3.75
CA GLY A 144 -66.17 -18.66 3.15
C GLY A 144 -65.78 -20.14 3.09
N GLU A 145 -65.95 -20.77 1.92
CA GLU A 145 -65.61 -22.19 1.71
C GLU A 145 -64.49 -22.39 0.69
N LYS A 146 -63.99 -21.32 0.06
CA LYS A 146 -63.19 -21.41 -1.17
C LYS A 146 -61.89 -20.64 -1.16
N LEU A 147 -61.69 -19.68 -0.26
CA LEU A 147 -60.48 -18.87 -0.25
C LEU A 147 -59.68 -19.11 1.02
N LYS A 148 -58.56 -19.82 0.93
CA LYS A 148 -57.56 -19.86 1.98
C LYS A 148 -56.69 -18.60 1.89
N VAL A 149 -56.47 -17.96 3.04
CA VAL A 149 -55.64 -16.76 3.20
C VAL A 149 -54.65 -17.01 4.33
N GLY A 150 -53.37 -16.75 4.05
CA GLY A 150 -52.29 -16.56 5.01
C GLY A 150 -51.71 -15.17 4.82
N ILE A 151 -51.54 -14.41 5.91
CA ILE A 151 -50.86 -13.11 5.88
C ILE A 151 -49.99 -13.04 7.13
N ASP A 152 -48.70 -12.82 6.95
CA ASP A 152 -47.73 -12.59 8.02
C ASP A 152 -47.08 -11.22 7.82
N LEU A 153 -47.09 -10.39 8.87
CA LEU A 153 -46.39 -9.11 8.91
C LEU A 153 -45.25 -9.23 9.89
N PHE A 154 -44.03 -8.97 9.43
CA PHE A 154 -42.83 -9.16 10.23
C PHE A 154 -41.97 -7.91 10.27
N THR A 155 -41.23 -7.77 11.36
CA THR A 155 -40.16 -6.80 11.55
C THR A 155 -38.87 -7.53 11.83
N TYR A 156 -37.75 -6.95 11.40
CA TYR A 156 -36.43 -7.49 11.62
C TYR A 156 -35.48 -6.36 12.01
N ASN A 157 -34.82 -6.53 13.14
CA ASN A 157 -33.88 -5.58 13.69
C ASN A 157 -32.59 -6.31 14.07
N ARG A 158 -31.52 -6.08 13.31
CA ARG A 158 -30.19 -6.63 13.57
C ARG A 158 -29.31 -5.53 14.14
N LYS A 159 -28.80 -5.75 15.36
CA LYS A 159 -27.85 -4.88 16.03
C LYS A 159 -26.51 -5.60 16.17
N GLY A 160 -25.43 -4.89 15.86
CA GLY A 160 -24.07 -5.44 15.92
C GLY A 160 -23.58 -5.98 14.58
N PHE A 161 -22.46 -5.43 14.12
CA PHE A 161 -21.79 -5.82 12.88
C PHE A 161 -20.28 -5.90 13.08
N THR A 162 -19.61 -6.65 12.20
CA THR A 162 -18.16 -6.72 12.15
C THR A 162 -17.67 -6.48 10.74
N SER A 163 -16.48 -5.88 10.62
CA SER A 163 -15.74 -5.79 9.36
C SER A 163 -14.27 -6.08 9.61
N THR A 164 -13.63 -6.78 8.68
CA THR A 164 -12.18 -6.98 8.71
C THR A 164 -11.47 -5.71 8.26
N THR A 165 -10.42 -5.31 8.96
CA THR A 165 -9.63 -4.10 8.67
C THR A 165 -8.27 -4.18 9.36
N ASN A 166 -7.36 -3.25 9.06
CA ASN A 166 -6.10 -3.10 9.78
C ASN A 166 -6.37 -2.70 11.24
N ILE A 167 -5.75 -3.43 12.17
CA ILE A 167 -5.84 -3.18 13.61
C ILE A 167 -4.64 -2.38 14.14
N GLY A 168 -3.66 -2.10 13.28
CA GLY A 168 -2.55 -1.21 13.53
C GLY A 168 -2.21 -0.43 12.26
N PRO A 169 -1.58 0.75 12.38
CA PRO A 169 -1.23 1.56 11.22
C PRO A 169 -0.09 0.93 10.42
N THR A 170 -0.24 0.95 9.10
CA THR A 170 0.87 0.93 8.16
C THR A 170 1.33 2.37 7.95
N PHE A 171 2.62 2.60 7.80
CA PHE A 171 3.21 3.90 7.53
C PHE A 171 3.75 3.91 6.11
N GLY A 172 3.26 4.84 5.30
CA GLY A 172 3.95 5.31 4.10
C GLY A 172 4.72 6.58 4.41
N ALA A 173 5.30 7.20 3.39
CA ALA A 173 5.89 8.52 3.50
C ALA A 173 5.48 9.40 2.32
N VAL A 174 5.04 10.63 2.61
CA VAL A 174 4.61 11.62 1.61
C VAL A 174 5.64 12.71 1.44
N ASN A 175 5.67 13.35 0.27
CA ASN A 175 6.62 14.40 -0.09
C ASN A 175 8.09 13.97 0.08
N VAL A 176 8.41 12.70 -0.21
CA VAL A 176 9.80 12.21 -0.17
C VAL A 176 10.56 12.62 -1.43
N ASP A 177 11.82 12.99 -1.25
CA ASP A 177 12.82 13.21 -2.30
C ASP A 177 14.14 12.52 -1.91
N PHE A 178 14.16 11.19 -2.02
CA PHE A 178 15.35 10.41 -1.68
C PHE A 178 16.61 10.84 -2.45
N PRO A 179 16.58 11.06 -3.79
CA PRO A 179 17.76 11.53 -4.53
C PRO A 179 18.25 12.90 -4.08
N GLY A 180 17.35 13.88 -3.97
CA GLY A 180 17.69 15.26 -3.62
C GLY A 180 18.19 15.38 -2.18
N ASP A 181 17.39 14.92 -1.23
CA ASP A 181 17.68 15.10 0.20
C ASP A 181 18.92 14.30 0.64
N LEU A 182 19.08 13.05 0.15
CA LEU A 182 20.26 12.24 0.49
C LEU A 182 21.54 12.85 -0.08
N SER A 183 21.53 13.23 -1.36
CA SER A 183 22.72 13.78 -2.01
C SER A 183 23.15 15.11 -1.40
N GLN A 184 22.20 15.99 -1.08
CA GLN A 184 22.45 17.27 -0.45
C GLN A 184 23.05 17.10 0.95
N SER A 185 22.46 16.24 1.79
CA SER A 185 22.94 16.02 3.15
C SER A 185 24.32 15.36 3.19
N VAL A 186 24.57 14.33 2.37
CA VAL A 186 25.90 13.71 2.31
C VAL A 186 26.95 14.69 1.78
N SER A 187 26.63 15.49 0.77
CA SER A 187 27.54 16.53 0.25
C SER A 187 27.89 17.57 1.31
N ALA A 188 26.91 18.00 2.11
CA ALA A 188 27.13 18.94 3.20
C ALA A 188 28.05 18.35 4.29
N ASP A 189 27.87 17.07 4.63
CA ASP A 189 28.69 16.38 5.62
C ASP A 189 30.13 16.16 5.13
N VAL A 190 30.33 15.91 3.83
CA VAL A 190 31.66 15.88 3.22
C VAL A 190 32.35 17.24 3.34
N LEU A 191 31.67 18.34 3.02
CA LEU A 191 32.23 19.69 3.10
C LEU A 191 32.57 20.12 4.52
N SER A 192 31.77 19.70 5.51
CA SER A 192 31.97 20.04 6.92
C SER A 192 33.03 19.19 7.63
N SER A 193 33.45 18.08 7.02
CA SER A 193 34.42 17.15 7.61
C SER A 193 35.82 17.76 7.73
N ALA A 194 36.21 18.12 8.96
CA ALA A 194 37.54 18.61 9.26
C ALA A 194 38.64 17.58 8.96
N ALA A 195 38.37 16.29 9.20
CA ALA A 195 39.30 15.20 8.91
C ALA A 195 39.59 15.08 7.41
N LEU A 196 38.55 15.13 6.56
CA LEU A 196 38.73 15.15 5.11
C LEU A 196 39.53 16.38 4.65
N ARG A 197 39.23 17.56 5.18
CA ARG A 197 39.99 18.78 4.87
C ARG A 197 41.48 18.65 5.22
N ASN A 198 41.80 18.00 6.34
CA ASN A 198 43.19 17.76 6.74
C ASN A 198 43.90 16.81 5.76
N VAL A 199 43.24 15.73 5.33
CA VAL A 199 43.78 14.79 4.33
C VAL A 199 44.01 15.49 2.99
N VAL A 200 43.03 16.27 2.51
CA VAL A 200 43.16 17.05 1.26
C VAL A 200 44.31 18.07 1.36
N THR A 201 44.43 18.77 2.49
CA THR A 201 45.51 19.74 2.72
C THR A 201 46.87 19.06 2.69
N ALA A 202 47.04 17.96 3.41
CA ALA A 202 48.27 17.20 3.44
C ALA A 202 48.63 16.65 2.05
N GLY A 203 47.65 16.13 1.30
CA GLY A 203 47.85 15.59 -0.04
C GLY A 203 48.20 16.64 -1.09
N ALA A 204 47.58 17.83 -1.04
CA ALA A 204 47.83 18.90 -1.99
C ALA A 204 49.16 19.65 -1.74
N THR A 205 49.62 19.71 -0.48
CA THR A 205 50.79 20.53 -0.08
C THR A 205 52.07 20.24 -0.90
N PRO A 206 52.50 18.98 -1.13
CA PRO A 206 53.71 18.70 -1.90
C PRO A 206 53.62 19.19 -3.35
N GLY A 207 52.49 18.98 -4.02
CA GLY A 207 52.27 19.41 -5.41
C GLY A 207 52.25 20.94 -5.54
N VAL A 208 51.57 21.62 -4.63
CA VAL A 208 51.55 23.09 -4.58
C VAL A 208 52.94 23.64 -4.30
N THR A 209 53.65 23.05 -3.33
CA THR A 209 55.03 23.46 -3.00
C THR A 209 55.95 23.32 -4.21
N ALA A 210 55.89 22.19 -4.94
CA ALA A 210 56.68 21.98 -6.14
C ALA A 210 56.35 23.01 -7.25
N ALA A 211 55.07 23.23 -7.53
CA ALA A 211 54.63 24.17 -8.56
C ALA A 211 55.01 25.63 -8.24
N VAL A 212 54.85 26.05 -6.97
CA VAL A 212 55.27 27.37 -6.50
C VAL A 212 56.79 27.50 -6.54
N THR A 213 57.52 26.47 -6.10
CA THR A 213 58.98 26.44 -6.16
C THR A 213 59.48 26.67 -7.58
N GLN A 214 58.93 25.96 -8.55
CA GLN A 214 59.28 26.13 -9.97
C GLN A 214 59.03 27.57 -10.45
N LYS A 215 57.85 28.14 -10.15
CA LYS A 215 57.52 29.52 -10.55
C LYS A 215 58.45 30.56 -9.91
N VAL A 216 58.78 30.38 -8.62
CA VAL A 216 59.70 31.28 -7.92
C VAL A 216 61.10 31.16 -8.50
N ASP A 217 61.59 29.93 -8.76
CA ASP A 217 62.91 29.70 -9.34
C ASP A 217 63.04 30.29 -10.75
N GLU A 218 62.05 30.08 -11.61
CA GLU A 218 62.01 30.66 -12.96
C GLU A 218 61.97 32.20 -12.90
N GLY A 219 61.14 32.77 -12.03
CA GLY A 219 61.05 34.22 -11.85
C GLY A 219 62.35 34.83 -11.31
N TYR A 220 62.98 34.19 -10.33
CA TYR A 220 64.22 34.67 -9.70
C TYR A 220 65.40 34.56 -10.67
N ALA A 221 65.45 33.51 -11.50
CA ALA A 221 66.43 33.37 -12.58
C ALA A 221 66.34 34.51 -13.60
N GLN A 222 65.12 34.91 -13.98
CA GLN A 222 64.91 36.05 -14.88
C GLN A 222 65.39 37.37 -14.26
N VAL A 223 65.13 37.58 -12.96
CA VAL A 223 65.57 38.78 -12.22
C VAL A 223 67.09 38.83 -12.13
N ALA A 224 67.75 37.71 -11.81
CA ALA A 224 69.21 37.64 -11.74
C ALA A 224 69.85 37.98 -13.10
N ALA A 225 69.32 37.40 -14.19
CA ALA A 225 69.79 37.67 -15.54
C ALA A 225 69.57 39.14 -15.95
N GLY A 226 68.41 39.73 -15.62
CA GLY A 226 68.09 41.12 -15.93
C GLY A 226 68.92 42.14 -15.12
N ALA A 227 69.25 41.81 -13.86
CA ALA A 227 70.07 42.66 -12.99
C ALA A 227 71.59 42.43 -13.18
N GLY A 228 72.00 41.41 -13.93
CA GLY A 228 73.41 41.06 -14.14
C GLY A 228 74.13 40.57 -12.88
N VAL A 229 73.38 39.98 -11.93
CA VAL A 229 73.91 39.48 -10.67
C VAL A 229 73.86 37.96 -10.61
N ASP A 230 74.66 37.36 -9.72
CA ASP A 230 74.54 35.93 -9.42
C ASP A 230 73.17 35.62 -8.78
N ILE A 231 72.59 34.47 -9.12
CA ILE A 231 71.29 34.04 -8.60
C ILE A 231 71.23 33.97 -7.07
N SER A 232 72.36 33.70 -6.40
CA SER A 232 72.46 33.69 -4.94
C SER A 232 72.13 35.04 -4.31
N VAL A 233 72.38 36.14 -5.02
CA VAL A 233 72.04 37.51 -4.56
C VAL A 233 70.52 37.67 -4.49
N VAL A 234 69.80 37.20 -5.51
CA VAL A 234 68.33 37.23 -5.55
C VAL A 234 67.75 36.25 -4.54
N ASN A 235 68.29 35.02 -4.46
CA ASN A 235 67.82 34.00 -3.53
C ASN A 235 67.95 34.42 -2.06
N ASN A 236 68.99 35.18 -1.71
CA ASN A 236 69.18 35.74 -0.37
C ASN A 236 68.31 36.99 -0.09
N GLY A 237 67.51 37.45 -1.06
CA GLY A 237 66.64 38.62 -0.92
C GLY A 237 67.40 39.95 -0.90
N LEU A 238 68.59 40.02 -1.54
CA LEU A 238 69.42 41.23 -1.55
C LEU A 238 69.07 42.21 -2.68
N ILE A 239 68.12 41.85 -3.56
CA ILE A 239 67.56 42.76 -4.57
C ILE A 239 66.31 43.45 -4.00
N PRO A 240 66.24 44.80 -3.99
CA PRO A 240 65.06 45.52 -3.53
C PRO A 240 63.78 45.04 -4.23
N GLY A 241 62.74 44.74 -3.44
CA GLY A 241 61.45 44.24 -3.95
C GLY A 241 61.33 42.72 -4.03
N TYR A 242 62.39 41.95 -3.73
CA TYR A 242 62.37 40.48 -3.75
C TYR A 242 62.72 39.92 -2.36
N ALA A 243 61.83 39.11 -1.79
CA ALA A 243 62.07 38.41 -0.53
C ALA A 243 63.08 37.26 -0.71
N PRO A 244 63.69 36.73 0.36
CA PRO A 244 64.46 35.49 0.28
C PRO A 244 63.62 34.36 -0.34
N ARG A 245 64.26 33.52 -1.16
CA ARG A 245 63.60 32.49 -1.95
C ARG A 245 62.62 31.63 -1.15
N ASP A 246 63.04 31.14 0.01
CA ASP A 246 62.20 30.26 0.84
C ASP A 246 60.98 30.99 1.42
N VAL A 247 61.11 32.29 1.71
CA VAL A 247 60.00 33.15 2.14
C VAL A 247 59.02 33.38 1.01
N ALA A 248 59.51 33.59 -0.22
CA ALA A 248 58.66 33.75 -1.40
C ALA A 248 57.92 32.46 -1.75
N ILE A 249 58.57 31.30 -1.62
CA ILE A 249 57.92 29.99 -1.80
C ILE A 249 56.85 29.78 -0.72
N ALA A 250 57.17 30.01 0.56
CA ALA A 250 56.22 29.85 1.64
C ALA A 250 54.99 30.78 1.47
N ALA A 251 55.20 32.03 1.07
CA ALA A 251 54.13 32.97 0.78
C ALA A 251 53.26 32.51 -0.41
N GLY A 252 53.87 32.04 -1.49
CA GLY A 252 53.14 31.53 -2.65
C GLY A 252 52.33 30.26 -2.36
N VAL A 253 52.86 29.36 -1.51
CA VAL A 253 52.12 28.17 -1.05
C VAL A 253 50.94 28.59 -0.17
N ALA A 254 51.15 29.52 0.76
CA ALA A 254 50.09 30.03 1.63
C ALA A 254 48.95 30.70 0.86
N ASP A 255 49.28 31.35 -0.27
CA ASP A 255 48.30 31.99 -1.16
C ASP A 255 47.51 30.97 -2.01
N GLN A 256 48.19 29.98 -2.62
CA GLN A 256 47.57 29.06 -3.57
C GLN A 256 46.90 27.84 -2.93
N LEU A 257 47.46 27.32 -1.82
CA LEU A 257 47.00 26.08 -1.19
C LEU A 257 45.53 26.13 -0.74
N PRO A 258 45.02 27.19 -0.07
CA PRO A 258 43.62 27.25 0.35
C PRO A 258 42.62 27.12 -0.80
N GLY A 259 42.91 27.76 -1.94
CA GLY A 259 42.07 27.69 -3.14
C GLY A 259 41.99 26.27 -3.70
N ILE A 260 43.13 25.58 -3.77
CA ILE A 260 43.21 24.19 -4.25
C ILE A 260 42.50 23.23 -3.29
N VAL A 261 42.69 23.40 -1.97
CA VAL A 261 42.00 22.59 -0.95
C VAL A 261 40.49 22.78 -1.05
N ASN A 262 40.01 24.02 -1.16
CA ASN A 262 38.58 24.29 -1.29
C ASN A 262 37.99 23.72 -2.59
N ALA A 263 38.71 23.82 -3.72
CA ALA A 263 38.30 23.23 -4.99
C ALA A 263 38.24 21.69 -4.92
N ALA A 264 39.23 21.05 -4.30
CA ALA A 264 39.25 19.60 -4.12
C ALA A 264 38.13 19.11 -3.18
N MET A 265 37.88 19.81 -2.07
CA MET A 265 36.74 19.51 -1.19
C MET A 265 35.40 19.69 -1.90
N GLY A 266 35.25 20.74 -2.71
CA GLY A 266 34.07 20.94 -3.56
C GLY A 266 33.90 19.83 -4.59
N GLY A 267 34.99 19.38 -5.21
CA GLY A 267 34.99 18.24 -6.13
C GLY A 267 34.59 16.92 -5.47
N LEU A 268 35.05 16.68 -4.23
CA LEU A 268 34.70 15.49 -3.46
C LEU A 268 33.22 15.50 -3.06
N ALA A 269 32.73 16.65 -2.60
CA ALA A 269 31.33 16.84 -2.25
C ALA A 269 30.42 16.66 -3.48
N GLN A 270 30.80 17.21 -4.63
CA GLN A 270 30.08 17.01 -5.90
C GLN A 270 30.08 15.55 -6.34
N ALA A 271 31.21 14.84 -6.22
CA ALA A 271 31.30 13.43 -6.54
C ALA A 271 30.40 12.59 -5.63
N ALA A 272 30.41 12.88 -4.32
CA ALA A 272 29.52 12.24 -3.35
C ALA A 272 28.05 12.54 -3.68
N ALA A 273 27.69 13.79 -3.95
CA ALA A 273 26.34 14.18 -4.35
C ALA A 273 25.85 13.38 -5.56
N GLY A 274 26.66 13.27 -6.62
CA GLY A 274 26.29 12.51 -7.83
C GLY A 274 26.09 11.02 -7.55
N ALA A 275 26.98 10.41 -6.77
CA ALA A 275 26.87 9.00 -6.39
C ALA A 275 25.59 8.74 -5.56
N PHE A 276 25.32 9.58 -4.56
CA PHE A 276 24.14 9.44 -3.70
C PHE A 276 22.83 9.91 -4.32
N THR A 277 22.87 10.74 -5.37
CA THR A 277 21.70 11.01 -6.23
C THR A 277 21.27 9.71 -6.91
N THR A 278 22.21 9.03 -7.57
CA THR A 278 21.95 7.75 -8.26
C THR A 278 21.48 6.67 -7.28
N ALA A 279 22.10 6.61 -6.10
CA ALA A 279 21.68 5.67 -5.05
C ALA A 279 20.27 5.96 -4.53
N GLY A 280 19.95 7.24 -4.31
CA GLY A 280 18.61 7.68 -3.90
C GLY A 280 17.55 7.35 -4.96
N GLU A 281 17.88 7.44 -6.25
CA GLU A 281 16.99 7.01 -7.35
C GLU A 281 16.75 5.51 -7.30
N GLY A 282 17.81 4.71 -7.13
CA GLY A 282 17.70 3.25 -6.99
C GLY A 282 16.87 2.85 -5.77
N PHE A 283 17.05 3.54 -4.64
CA PHE A 283 16.25 3.34 -3.44
C PHE A 283 14.78 3.72 -3.67
N ALA A 284 14.51 4.88 -4.28
CA ALA A 284 13.15 5.33 -4.57
C ALA A 284 12.41 4.34 -5.48
N GLN A 285 13.10 3.79 -6.49
CA GLN A 285 12.54 2.74 -7.35
C GLN A 285 12.23 1.47 -6.57
N ALA A 286 13.17 0.97 -5.76
CA ALA A 286 12.98 -0.23 -4.96
C ALA A 286 11.86 -0.08 -3.91
N ALA A 287 11.72 1.12 -3.34
CA ALA A 287 10.68 1.47 -2.38
C ALA A 287 9.30 1.74 -3.03
N GLY A 288 9.20 1.68 -4.36
CA GLY A 288 7.95 1.90 -5.10
C GLY A 288 7.44 3.34 -5.02
N VAL A 289 8.35 4.32 -4.91
CA VAL A 289 7.98 5.73 -4.81
C VAL A 289 7.31 6.20 -6.11
N SER A 290 6.14 6.83 -5.97
CA SER A 290 5.43 7.45 -7.08
C SER A 290 4.89 8.81 -6.65
N ASN A 291 5.18 9.87 -7.43
CA ASN A 291 4.77 11.25 -7.13
C ASN A 291 5.09 11.70 -5.69
N GLY A 292 6.30 11.37 -5.20
CA GLY A 292 6.74 11.72 -3.85
C GLY A 292 6.04 10.92 -2.73
N PHE A 293 5.33 9.83 -3.05
CA PHE A 293 4.75 8.92 -2.06
C PHE A 293 5.46 7.58 -2.07
N GLN A 294 6.09 7.23 -0.94
CA GLN A 294 6.52 5.86 -0.63
C GLN A 294 5.34 5.12 -0.01
N PRO A 295 4.83 4.05 -0.63
CA PRO A 295 3.66 3.32 -0.14
C PRO A 295 3.92 2.66 1.21
N ILE A 296 5.03 1.93 1.36
CA ILE A 296 5.34 1.21 2.61
C ILE A 296 6.72 1.62 3.09
N PHE A 297 6.76 2.38 4.18
CA PHE A 297 7.94 2.62 5.00
C PHE A 297 8.04 1.62 6.15
N GLY A 298 6.91 1.30 6.78
CA GLY A 298 6.87 0.38 7.93
C GLY A 298 5.46 0.16 8.46
N ALA A 299 5.35 -0.51 9.60
CA ALA A 299 4.08 -0.66 10.32
C ALA A 299 4.34 -0.77 11.82
N ILE A 300 3.30 -0.55 12.62
CA ILE A 300 3.36 -0.97 14.02
C ILE A 300 2.70 -2.34 14.12
N GLU A 301 3.48 -3.31 14.54
CA GLU A 301 3.03 -4.67 14.70
C GLU A 301 2.10 -4.80 15.91
N ALA A 302 1.09 -5.67 15.78
CA ALA A 302 0.26 -6.01 16.92
C ALA A 302 1.09 -6.81 17.94
N PRO A 303 0.83 -6.69 19.27
CA PRO A 303 1.55 -7.48 20.27
C PRO A 303 1.44 -9.01 20.10
N SER A 304 0.50 -9.49 19.30
CA SER A 304 0.29 -10.90 18.96
C SER A 304 0.87 -11.30 17.60
N ALA A 305 1.54 -10.40 16.89
CA ALA A 305 2.27 -10.75 15.68
C ALA A 305 3.43 -11.69 16.03
N PRO A 306 3.87 -12.56 15.09
CA PRO A 306 5.13 -13.27 15.25
C PRO A 306 6.24 -12.27 15.55
N ASP A 307 7.03 -12.54 16.59
CA ASP A 307 8.17 -11.70 16.98
C ASP A 307 9.48 -12.41 16.59
N ASN A 308 10.52 -11.63 16.28
CA ASN A 308 11.84 -12.10 15.81
C ASN A 308 11.83 -12.92 14.50
N ASP A 309 10.87 -12.72 13.60
CA ASP A 309 10.83 -13.40 12.30
C ASP A 309 11.56 -12.62 11.18
N GLN A 310 11.99 -11.38 11.44
CA GLN A 310 12.62 -10.45 10.50
C GLN A 310 11.69 -9.92 9.39
N TRP A 311 10.38 -10.13 9.53
CA TRP A 311 9.38 -9.70 8.56
C TRP A 311 8.45 -8.67 9.18
N LEU A 312 8.05 -7.69 8.35
CA LEU A 312 7.05 -6.73 8.77
C LEU A 312 5.66 -7.36 8.78
N ASN A 313 5.03 -7.39 9.94
CA ASN A 313 3.71 -7.97 10.16
C ASN A 313 2.62 -6.88 10.32
N THR A 314 1.86 -6.62 9.26
CA THR A 314 0.68 -5.73 9.35
C THR A 314 -0.51 -6.49 9.95
N GLY A 315 -0.96 -6.09 11.14
CA GLY A 315 -2.09 -6.76 11.79
C GLY A 315 -3.43 -6.48 11.12
N PHE A 316 -4.19 -7.54 10.83
CA PHE A 316 -5.59 -7.49 10.42
C PHE A 316 -6.50 -8.10 11.50
N GLY A 317 -7.72 -7.58 11.62
CA GLY A 317 -8.70 -8.14 12.54
C GLY A 317 -10.08 -7.55 12.37
N TYR A 318 -11.02 -8.02 13.19
CA TYR A 318 -12.39 -7.54 13.18
C TYR A 318 -12.54 -6.24 13.97
N ARG A 319 -13.12 -5.23 13.33
CA ARG A 319 -13.69 -4.07 14.00
C ARG A 319 -15.14 -4.35 14.34
N ASN A 320 -15.52 -4.05 15.58
CA ASN A 320 -16.88 -4.28 16.08
C ASN A 320 -17.69 -2.98 16.03
N TYR A 321 -18.81 -2.98 15.33
CA TYR A 321 -19.81 -1.91 15.28
C TYR A 321 -21.03 -2.36 16.08
N ALA A 322 -20.86 -2.46 17.39
CA ALA A 322 -21.84 -3.10 18.26
C ALA A 322 -23.16 -2.31 18.38
N ASP A 323 -23.11 -1.01 18.19
CA ASP A 323 -24.28 -0.13 18.36
C ASP A 323 -25.00 0.16 17.04
N ALA A 324 -24.34 -0.10 15.91
CA ALA A 324 -24.92 0.00 14.59
C ALA A 324 -26.06 -1.01 14.42
N THR A 325 -27.13 -0.56 13.77
CA THR A 325 -28.40 -1.28 13.69
C THR A 325 -28.98 -1.18 12.30
N ARG A 326 -29.33 -2.31 11.68
CA ARG A 326 -30.07 -2.37 10.41
C ARG A 326 -31.45 -2.96 10.62
N ARG A 327 -32.46 -2.29 10.06
CA ARG A 327 -33.87 -2.63 10.21
C ARG A 327 -34.55 -2.76 8.87
N HIS A 328 -35.41 -3.75 8.76
CA HIS A 328 -36.39 -3.87 7.69
C HIS A 328 -37.67 -4.51 8.25
N TRP A 329 -38.74 -4.40 7.50
CA TRP A 329 -40.01 -5.05 7.78
C TRP A 329 -40.65 -5.45 6.46
N GLY A 330 -41.59 -6.38 6.54
CA GLY A 330 -42.13 -6.99 5.36
C GLY A 330 -43.46 -7.68 5.62
N ALA A 331 -43.95 -8.26 4.53
CA ALA A 331 -45.18 -9.03 4.53
C ALA A 331 -45.00 -10.27 3.65
N ASP A 332 -45.51 -11.39 4.13
CA ASP A 332 -45.73 -12.60 3.36
C ASP A 332 -47.23 -12.88 3.25
N ILE A 333 -47.71 -13.18 2.05
CA ILE A 333 -49.12 -13.41 1.74
C ILE A 333 -49.25 -14.71 0.94
N ASP A 334 -50.03 -15.66 1.45
CA ASP A 334 -50.42 -16.93 0.81
C ASP A 334 -51.92 -16.88 0.47
N LEU A 335 -52.27 -17.08 -0.79
CA LEU A 335 -53.66 -17.13 -1.25
C LEU A 335 -53.87 -18.43 -2.02
N GLN A 336 -54.95 -19.14 -1.71
CA GLN A 336 -55.42 -20.27 -2.51
C GLN A 336 -56.94 -20.19 -2.68
N TYR A 337 -57.39 -20.07 -3.92
CA TYR A 337 -58.80 -20.09 -4.29
C TYR A 337 -59.20 -21.41 -4.94
N TYR A 338 -60.13 -22.13 -4.33
CA TYR A 338 -60.70 -23.38 -4.82
C TYR A 338 -61.94 -23.08 -5.68
N VAL A 339 -61.77 -23.06 -7.00
CA VAL A 339 -62.88 -22.84 -7.94
C VAL A 339 -63.91 -23.98 -7.78
N ASN A 340 -63.41 -25.21 -7.78
CA ASN A 340 -64.13 -26.46 -7.53
C ASN A 340 -63.16 -27.55 -7.03
N THR A 341 -63.60 -28.80 -6.91
CA THR A 341 -62.79 -29.92 -6.39
C THR A 341 -61.61 -30.33 -7.29
N LYS A 342 -61.54 -29.79 -8.52
CA LYS A 342 -60.53 -30.13 -9.53
C LYS A 342 -59.62 -28.96 -9.86
N LEU A 343 -60.10 -27.72 -9.76
CA LEU A 343 -59.39 -26.51 -10.18
C LEU A 343 -59.18 -25.57 -8.99
N SER A 344 -57.93 -25.17 -8.77
CA SER A 344 -57.57 -24.14 -7.82
C SER A 344 -56.52 -23.17 -8.37
N TYR A 345 -56.56 -21.93 -7.89
CA TYR A 345 -55.57 -20.88 -8.18
C TYR A 345 -54.81 -20.56 -6.91
N TYR A 346 -53.50 -20.33 -7.01
CA TYR A 346 -52.71 -19.84 -5.87
C TYR A 346 -51.93 -18.59 -6.23
N ALA A 347 -51.63 -17.79 -5.22
CA ALA A 347 -50.72 -16.66 -5.30
C ALA A 347 -49.98 -16.48 -3.98
N ASN A 348 -48.65 -16.39 -4.05
CA ASN A 348 -47.74 -16.16 -2.94
C ASN A 348 -46.97 -14.86 -3.20
N LEU A 349 -46.95 -13.95 -2.24
CA LEU A 349 -46.28 -12.68 -2.35
C LEU A 349 -45.40 -12.47 -1.12
N SER A 350 -44.12 -12.23 -1.34
CA SER A 350 -43.17 -11.81 -0.30
C SER A 350 -42.67 -10.42 -0.62
N TRP A 351 -42.70 -9.54 0.37
CA TRP A 351 -42.21 -8.17 0.25
C TRP A 351 -41.40 -7.76 1.48
N VAL A 352 -40.29 -7.06 1.24
CA VAL A 352 -39.55 -6.32 2.27
C VAL A 352 -39.39 -4.86 1.86
N ASN A 353 -39.46 -3.95 2.83
CA ASN A 353 -39.40 -2.52 2.58
C ASN A 353 -38.00 -2.00 2.21
N ARG A 354 -36.95 -2.79 2.46
CA ARG A 354 -35.55 -2.47 2.17
C ARG A 354 -34.73 -3.75 2.04
N ASN A 355 -33.88 -3.83 1.02
CA ASN A 355 -32.94 -4.94 0.81
C ASN A 355 -31.47 -4.48 0.62
N TRP A 356 -31.19 -3.18 0.71
CA TRP A 356 -29.87 -2.58 0.57
C TRP A 356 -29.68 -1.44 1.57
N TRP A 357 -28.49 -1.35 2.16
CA TRP A 357 -28.05 -0.24 3.01
C TRP A 357 -26.76 0.33 2.42
N ALA A 358 -26.80 1.60 2.00
CA ALA A 358 -25.63 2.29 1.47
C ALA A 358 -24.78 2.87 2.61
N VAL A 359 -23.51 3.19 2.30
CA VAL A 359 -22.66 3.95 3.23
C VAL A 359 -23.32 5.31 3.50
N GLY A 360 -23.55 5.62 4.77
CA GLY A 360 -24.24 6.85 5.21
C GLY A 360 -25.72 6.67 5.57
N ASP A 361 -26.32 5.51 5.29
CA ASP A 361 -27.68 5.19 5.78
C ASP A 361 -27.71 4.88 7.28
N ASP A 362 -26.56 4.51 7.85
CA ASP A 362 -26.35 4.09 9.24
C ASP A 362 -24.89 4.37 9.68
N ASP A 363 -24.56 4.00 10.91
CA ASP A 363 -23.22 4.18 11.50
C ASP A 363 -22.18 3.14 11.01
N LEU A 364 -22.38 2.53 9.83
CA LEU A 364 -21.45 1.56 9.24
C LEU A 364 -20.68 2.16 8.06
N PRO A 365 -19.35 1.94 7.98
CA PRO A 365 -18.53 2.45 6.88
C PRO A 365 -18.60 1.57 5.62
N PHE A 366 -19.53 0.61 5.56
CA PHE A 366 -19.68 -0.32 4.44
C PHE A 366 -21.15 -0.59 4.14
N ALA A 367 -21.44 -0.77 2.85
CA ALA A 367 -22.76 -1.18 2.40
C ALA A 367 -22.96 -2.68 2.59
N THR A 368 -24.20 -3.13 2.80
CA THR A 368 -24.57 -4.54 2.62
C THR A 368 -25.96 -4.67 2.01
N GLY A 369 -26.23 -5.81 1.40
CA GLY A 369 -27.55 -6.23 0.96
C GLY A 369 -28.16 -7.29 1.88
N LEU A 370 -29.42 -7.65 1.59
CA LEU A 370 -30.02 -8.91 2.04
C LEU A 370 -29.69 -10.06 1.08
N ASP A 371 -28.99 -9.80 -0.03
CA ASP A 371 -28.81 -10.72 -1.16
C ASP A 371 -30.14 -11.35 -1.63
N SER A 372 -31.22 -10.59 -1.56
CA SER A 372 -32.57 -11.00 -1.94
C SER A 372 -33.36 -9.84 -2.56
N PRO A 373 -34.27 -10.12 -3.52
CA PRO A 373 -35.22 -9.14 -4.04
C PRO A 373 -36.09 -8.51 -2.95
N MET A 374 -36.51 -7.26 -3.16
CA MET A 374 -37.55 -6.63 -2.35
C MET A 374 -38.92 -7.26 -2.57
N HIS A 375 -39.19 -7.77 -3.77
CA HIS A 375 -40.45 -8.38 -4.13
C HIS A 375 -40.25 -9.74 -4.79
N LYS A 376 -41.00 -10.73 -4.33
CA LYS A 376 -41.08 -12.05 -4.91
C LYS A 376 -42.53 -12.46 -5.04
N TYR A 377 -42.95 -12.83 -6.23
CA TYR A 377 -44.31 -13.30 -6.48
C TYR A 377 -44.28 -14.68 -7.13
N ARG A 378 -45.14 -15.56 -6.66
CA ARG A 378 -45.45 -16.83 -7.30
C ARG A 378 -46.94 -16.88 -7.51
N ALA A 379 -47.40 -17.26 -8.69
CA ALA A 379 -48.82 -17.45 -8.92
C ALA A 379 -49.01 -18.64 -9.85
N GLY A 380 -50.13 -19.33 -9.73
CA GLY A 380 -50.35 -20.47 -10.58
C GLY A 380 -51.73 -21.05 -10.45
N LEU A 381 -51.92 -22.15 -11.18
CA LEU A 381 -53.15 -22.90 -11.16
C LEU A 381 -52.84 -24.38 -11.18
N ASP A 382 -53.70 -25.12 -10.48
CA ASP A 382 -53.68 -26.57 -10.41
C ASP A 382 -55.01 -27.10 -10.91
N TYR A 383 -54.95 -28.03 -11.86
CA TYR A 383 -56.08 -28.74 -12.39
C TYR A 383 -55.85 -30.26 -12.31
N ILE A 384 -56.71 -30.95 -11.57
CA ILE A 384 -56.66 -32.40 -11.37
C ILE A 384 -58.03 -32.98 -11.69
N ALA A 385 -58.21 -33.45 -12.93
CA ALA A 385 -59.40 -34.18 -13.32
C ALA A 385 -59.27 -35.67 -12.93
N GLY A 386 -59.47 -35.98 -11.65
CA GLY A 386 -59.48 -37.35 -11.12
C GLY A 386 -58.09 -37.92 -10.81
N LEU A 387 -57.98 -38.68 -9.71
CA LEU A 387 -56.73 -39.36 -9.32
C LEU A 387 -56.51 -40.64 -10.15
N ASP A 388 -57.59 -41.31 -10.55
CA ASP A 388 -57.56 -42.65 -11.17
C ASP A 388 -57.57 -42.61 -12.71
N LYS A 389 -58.11 -41.55 -13.30
CA LYS A 389 -58.14 -41.32 -14.76
C LYS A 389 -58.32 -39.84 -15.04
N GLY A 390 -57.52 -39.31 -15.97
CA GLY A 390 -57.73 -37.99 -16.55
C GLY A 390 -56.49 -37.10 -16.57
N ILE A 391 -56.73 -35.82 -16.86
CA ILE A 391 -55.69 -34.81 -17.03
C ILE A 391 -55.27 -34.24 -15.67
N ARG A 392 -53.97 -34.14 -15.48
CA ARG A 392 -53.33 -33.31 -14.45
C ARG A 392 -52.56 -32.20 -15.12
N PHE A 393 -52.79 -30.98 -14.70
CA PHE A 393 -52.13 -29.81 -15.25
C PHE A 393 -51.77 -28.84 -14.12
N ASN A 394 -50.55 -28.33 -14.15
CA ASN A 394 -50.09 -27.24 -13.30
C ASN A 394 -49.39 -26.22 -14.20
N LEU A 395 -49.65 -24.94 -13.95
CA LEU A 395 -48.91 -23.83 -14.52
C LEU A 395 -48.53 -22.90 -13.37
N SER A 396 -47.25 -22.55 -13.29
CA SER A 396 -46.73 -21.60 -12.33
C SER A 396 -46.00 -20.46 -13.03
N TYR A 397 -46.12 -19.29 -12.44
CA TYR A 397 -45.37 -18.08 -12.75
C TYR A 397 -44.50 -17.71 -11.55
N GLN A 398 -43.28 -17.30 -11.84
CA GLN A 398 -42.29 -16.88 -10.86
C GLN A 398 -41.72 -15.52 -11.27
N HIS A 399 -41.88 -14.52 -10.41
CA HIS A 399 -41.23 -13.21 -10.52
C HIS A 399 -40.34 -12.94 -9.31
N ASP A 400 -39.08 -12.59 -9.54
CA ASP A 400 -38.17 -11.99 -8.57
C ASP A 400 -37.68 -10.66 -9.14
N SER A 401 -37.89 -9.55 -8.42
CA SER A 401 -37.38 -8.24 -8.85
C SER A 401 -35.84 -8.20 -8.88
N ALA A 402 -35.27 -7.29 -9.66
CA ALA A 402 -33.84 -7.04 -9.64
C ALA A 402 -33.37 -6.58 -8.23
N PHE A 403 -32.14 -6.94 -7.87
CA PHE A 403 -31.52 -6.53 -6.61
C PHE A 403 -30.01 -6.46 -6.72
N ASN A 404 -29.36 -5.74 -5.81
CA ASN A 404 -27.91 -5.68 -5.75
C ASN A 404 -27.38 -6.72 -4.74
N SER A 405 -26.34 -7.44 -5.14
CA SER A 405 -25.62 -8.42 -4.32
C SER A 405 -24.31 -7.82 -3.81
N ASP A 406 -24.01 -7.99 -2.52
CA ASP A 406 -22.71 -7.64 -1.92
C ASP A 406 -21.79 -8.86 -1.72
N SER A 407 -22.14 -9.99 -2.35
CA SER A 407 -21.27 -11.18 -2.39
C SER A 407 -19.90 -10.86 -3.00
N ALA A 408 -18.81 -11.30 -2.36
CA ALA A 408 -17.44 -10.96 -2.77
C ALA A 408 -17.11 -11.32 -4.23
N LEU A 409 -17.48 -12.53 -4.67
CA LEU A 409 -17.18 -13.04 -6.03
C LEU A 409 -18.28 -12.75 -7.05
N TYR A 410 -19.50 -12.48 -6.58
CA TYR A 410 -20.70 -12.39 -7.39
C TYR A 410 -21.50 -11.12 -7.09
N GLY A 411 -20.77 -10.06 -6.76
CA GLY A 411 -21.32 -8.76 -6.39
C GLY A 411 -21.79 -7.97 -7.62
N GLY A 412 -22.80 -7.15 -7.41
CA GLY A 412 -23.44 -6.30 -8.40
C GLY A 412 -24.89 -6.69 -8.70
N GLU A 413 -25.45 -6.13 -9.77
CA GLU A 413 -26.88 -6.19 -10.04
C GLU A 413 -27.32 -7.56 -10.57
N VAL A 414 -28.12 -8.26 -9.76
CA VAL A 414 -28.86 -9.46 -10.17
C VAL A 414 -30.12 -9.00 -10.89
N GLN A 415 -30.24 -9.41 -12.16
CA GLN A 415 -31.33 -9.01 -13.03
C GLN A 415 -32.67 -9.64 -12.60
N GLU A 416 -33.75 -8.93 -12.93
CA GLU A 416 -35.12 -9.42 -12.75
C GLU A 416 -35.32 -10.79 -13.41
N LYS A 417 -36.06 -11.66 -12.74
CA LYS A 417 -36.32 -13.03 -13.19
C LYS A 417 -37.82 -13.27 -13.30
N ASN A 418 -38.27 -13.58 -14.51
CA ASN A 418 -39.65 -13.96 -14.83
C ASN A 418 -39.66 -15.33 -15.50
N LEU A 419 -40.18 -16.36 -14.82
CA LEU A 419 -40.20 -17.73 -15.33
C LEU A 419 -41.62 -18.28 -15.32
N PHE A 420 -41.89 -19.16 -16.28
CA PHE A 420 -43.09 -19.98 -16.30
C PHE A 420 -42.67 -21.45 -16.25
N ASP A 421 -43.24 -22.20 -15.32
CA ASP A 421 -43.09 -23.64 -15.26
C ASP A 421 -44.44 -24.30 -15.52
N MET A 422 -44.43 -25.46 -16.14
CA MET A 422 -45.63 -26.20 -16.49
C MET A 422 -45.44 -27.69 -16.27
N ASN A 423 -46.47 -28.36 -15.79
CA ASN A 423 -46.57 -29.80 -15.80
C ASN A 423 -47.90 -30.21 -16.43
N ILE A 424 -47.87 -31.15 -17.37
CA ILE A 424 -49.07 -31.77 -17.93
C ILE A 424 -48.90 -33.28 -17.91
N GLY A 425 -49.91 -33.98 -17.44
CA GLY A 425 -49.92 -35.43 -17.44
C GLY A 425 -51.30 -36.01 -17.67
N TYR A 426 -51.32 -37.24 -18.14
CA TYR A 426 -52.52 -38.01 -18.38
C TYR A 426 -52.41 -39.39 -17.74
N GLN A 427 -53.41 -39.75 -16.95
CA GLN A 427 -53.58 -41.09 -16.39
C GLN A 427 -54.54 -41.90 -17.26
N PHE A 428 -54.05 -43.01 -17.81
CA PHE A 428 -54.84 -43.99 -18.55
C PHE A 428 -55.39 -45.07 -17.60
N ASP A 429 -56.48 -45.70 -18.02
CA ASP A 429 -57.24 -46.72 -17.27
C ASP A 429 -56.52 -48.08 -17.21
N ASN A 430 -55.40 -48.23 -17.91
CA ASN A 430 -54.61 -49.46 -18.02
C ASN A 430 -53.35 -49.45 -17.15
N GLY A 431 -53.27 -48.55 -16.15
CA GLY A 431 -52.09 -48.39 -15.30
C GLY A 431 -50.98 -47.53 -15.89
N LEU A 432 -51.05 -47.12 -17.17
CA LEU A 432 -50.08 -46.20 -17.78
C LEU A 432 -50.35 -44.73 -17.38
N ARG A 433 -49.28 -44.01 -17.12
CA ARG A 433 -49.25 -42.56 -16.89
C ARG A 433 -48.15 -41.93 -17.72
N ILE A 434 -48.45 -40.81 -18.37
CA ILE A 434 -47.45 -39.98 -19.06
C ILE A 434 -47.48 -38.57 -18.45
N ASP A 435 -46.33 -38.02 -18.11
CA ASP A 435 -46.16 -36.64 -17.65
C ASP A 435 -45.06 -35.93 -18.46
N ILE A 436 -45.29 -34.66 -18.75
CA ILE A 436 -44.31 -33.74 -19.32
C ILE A 436 -44.23 -32.54 -18.38
N SER A 437 -43.05 -32.34 -17.82
CA SER A 437 -42.72 -31.21 -16.94
C SER A 437 -41.69 -30.33 -17.62
N GLY A 438 -41.89 -29.02 -17.53
CA GLY A 438 -41.00 -28.01 -18.04
C GLY A 438 -40.78 -26.93 -17.01
N THR A 439 -39.51 -26.59 -16.75
CA THR A 439 -39.13 -25.40 -15.99
C THR A 439 -38.59 -24.35 -16.95
N ASN A 440 -39.01 -23.09 -16.79
CA ASN A 440 -38.71 -21.98 -17.68
C ASN A 440 -39.11 -22.30 -19.14
N ILE A 441 -40.38 -22.61 -19.37
CA ILE A 441 -40.88 -23.11 -20.66
C ILE A 441 -40.67 -22.13 -21.83
N PHE A 442 -40.61 -20.83 -21.54
CA PHE A 442 -40.33 -19.78 -22.52
C PHE A 442 -38.83 -19.50 -22.73
N ASP A 443 -37.94 -20.20 -22.01
CA ASP A 443 -36.48 -20.09 -22.12
C ASP A 443 -35.92 -18.69 -21.83
N ASN A 444 -36.52 -17.97 -20.87
CA ASN A 444 -36.03 -16.69 -20.37
C ASN A 444 -34.66 -16.90 -19.69
N LYS A 445 -33.60 -16.32 -20.25
CA LYS A 445 -32.24 -16.49 -19.74
C LYS A 445 -32.04 -15.66 -18.47
N TYR A 446 -31.58 -16.30 -17.40
CA TYR A 446 -31.31 -15.63 -16.13
C TYR A 446 -30.04 -16.21 -15.47
N ARG A 447 -29.54 -15.53 -14.44
CA ARG A 447 -28.47 -16.01 -13.56
C ARG A 447 -28.94 -15.90 -12.11
N ALA A 448 -28.48 -16.79 -11.24
CA ALA A 448 -28.80 -16.71 -9.82
C ALA A 448 -28.11 -15.51 -9.14
N PHE A 449 -26.86 -15.25 -9.53
CA PHE A 449 -26.09 -14.06 -9.19
C PHE A 449 -25.25 -13.62 -10.39
N GLN A 450 -24.69 -12.41 -10.35
CA GLN A 450 -23.78 -11.93 -11.38
C GLN A 450 -22.59 -12.89 -11.54
N GLY A 451 -22.13 -13.13 -12.76
CA GLY A 451 -21.01 -14.04 -13.05
C GLY A 451 -21.34 -15.55 -13.03
N MET A 452 -22.41 -16.00 -12.35
CA MET A 452 -22.82 -17.42 -12.34
C MET A 452 -23.37 -17.87 -13.70
N PRO A 453 -23.28 -19.16 -14.10
CA PRO A 453 -23.77 -19.65 -15.40
C PRO A 453 -25.21 -19.24 -15.75
N VAL A 454 -25.46 -19.02 -17.04
CA VAL A 454 -26.81 -18.73 -17.54
C VAL A 454 -27.67 -19.98 -17.44
N ILE A 455 -28.85 -19.83 -16.83
CA ILE A 455 -29.85 -20.88 -16.71
C ILE A 455 -30.93 -20.65 -17.78
N GLY A 456 -31.32 -21.73 -18.46
CA GLY A 456 -32.37 -21.75 -19.48
C GLY A 456 -33.43 -22.81 -19.20
N ARG A 457 -34.21 -23.14 -20.23
CA ARG A 457 -35.29 -24.12 -20.19
C ARG A 457 -34.78 -25.54 -19.89
N ARG A 458 -35.57 -26.29 -19.12
CA ARG A 458 -35.41 -27.74 -18.94
C ARG A 458 -36.75 -28.43 -19.10
N MET A 459 -36.79 -29.52 -19.87
CA MET A 459 -37.98 -30.35 -20.09
C MET A 459 -37.69 -31.80 -19.71
N ILE A 460 -38.63 -32.47 -19.04
CA ILE A 460 -38.55 -33.88 -18.64
C ILE A 460 -39.87 -34.54 -18.98
N ALA A 461 -39.81 -35.62 -19.75
CA ALA A 461 -40.93 -36.54 -19.97
C ALA A 461 -40.75 -37.79 -19.10
N LYS A 462 -41.83 -38.24 -18.47
CA LYS A 462 -41.86 -39.45 -17.65
C LYS A 462 -43.03 -40.33 -18.07
N ALA A 463 -42.76 -41.61 -18.29
CA ALA A 463 -43.79 -42.64 -18.35
C ALA A 463 -43.72 -43.48 -17.07
N THR A 464 -44.87 -43.82 -16.49
CA THR A 464 -44.98 -44.69 -15.32
C THR A 464 -46.06 -45.72 -15.58
N TYR A 465 -45.81 -46.98 -15.27
CA TYR A 465 -46.79 -48.05 -15.36
C TYR A 465 -46.94 -48.69 -13.99
N THR A 466 -48.18 -48.79 -13.51
CA THR A 466 -48.52 -49.44 -12.24
C THR A 466 -49.28 -50.73 -12.52
N PHE A 467 -48.82 -51.83 -11.92
CA PHE A 467 -49.35 -53.19 -12.10
C PHE A 467 -50.42 -53.53 -11.07
#